data_AF-A0A948SFN0-F1
#
_entry.id   AF-A0A948SFN0-F1
#
_cell.length_a   1.000
_cell.length_b   1.000
_cell.length_c   1.000
_cell.angle_alpha   90.00
_cell.angle_beta   90.00
_cell.angle_gamma   90.00
#
_symmetry.space_group_name_H-M   'P 1'
#
loop_
_entity.id
_entity.type
_entity.pdbx_description
1 polymer ?
#
loop_
_entity_poly.entity_id
_entity_poly.type
_entity_poly.pdbx_seq_one_letter_code
_entity_poly.pdbx_strand_id
1 'polypeptide(L)'
;MPHSAAQLPTDVRSPFDVFLNGVLQRPGEDFQVIDGWLVFEGDLRKDKISGWRWALGAWGVGTYRQDDSIDVRWTRADGSPAVAERLEIVSLDEEGPTDAADEAR
;
A
#
# COMPACT_ATOMS: atom_id res chain seq x y z
N MET A 1 6.02 9.82 -9.16
CA MET A 1 4.57 9.65 -9.43
C MET A 1 4.03 8.70 -8.36
N PRO A 2 2.75 8.80 -7.97
CA PRO A 2 2.14 7.74 -7.17
C PRO A 2 2.13 6.44 -7.98
N HIS A 3 2.54 5.35 -7.35
CA HIS A 3 2.63 4.04 -8.03
C HIS A 3 1.46 3.13 -7.68
N SER A 4 0.87 3.32 -6.50
CA SER A 4 -0.25 2.49 -6.07
C SER A 4 -1.28 3.29 -5.27
N ALA A 5 -2.52 2.81 -5.32
CA ALA A 5 -3.61 3.34 -4.53
C ALA A 5 -4.54 2.23 -4.01
N ALA A 6 -5.20 2.51 -2.89
CA ALA A 6 -6.23 1.63 -2.33
C ALA A 6 -7.43 2.45 -1.87
N GLN A 7 -8.63 1.96 -2.14
CA GLN A 7 -9.87 2.67 -1.79
C GLN A 7 -10.18 2.50 -0.30
N LEU A 8 -10.44 3.61 0.39
CA LEU A 8 -10.94 3.54 1.76
C LEU A 8 -12.41 3.10 1.77
N PRO A 9 -12.78 2.17 2.67
CA PRO A 9 -14.18 1.90 2.96
C PRO A 9 -14.91 3.18 3.39
N THR A 10 -16.16 3.32 2.96
CA THR A 10 -16.95 4.56 3.12
C THR A 10 -17.26 4.91 4.57
N ASP A 11 -17.13 3.97 5.51
CA ASP A 11 -17.33 4.15 6.94
C ASP A 11 -16.03 4.50 7.71
N VAL A 12 -14.87 4.49 7.05
CA VAL A 12 -13.62 4.96 7.64
C VAL A 12 -13.67 6.47 7.83
N ARG A 13 -13.37 6.92 9.04
CA ARG A 13 -13.26 8.34 9.38
C ARG A 13 -11.96 8.57 10.13
N SER A 14 -11.36 9.73 9.94
CA SER A 14 -10.19 10.15 10.71
C SER A 14 -10.55 10.28 12.21
N PRO A 15 -9.67 9.84 13.13
CA PRO A 15 -8.37 9.23 12.88
C PRO A 15 -8.45 7.74 12.52
N PHE A 16 -7.49 7.26 11.72
CA PHE A 16 -7.31 5.85 11.38
C PHE A 16 -5.83 5.54 11.18
N ASP A 17 -5.47 4.27 11.35
CA ASP A 17 -4.12 3.75 11.13
C ASP A 17 -4.09 2.90 9.86
N VAL A 18 -3.02 3.04 9.07
CA VAL A 18 -2.80 2.26 7.84
C VAL A 18 -1.60 1.36 8.04
N PHE A 19 -1.75 0.08 7.72
CA PHE A 19 -0.69 -0.92 7.78
C PHE A 19 -0.48 -1.50 6.39
N LEU A 20 0.77 -1.51 5.93
CA LEU A 20 1.19 -2.23 4.72
C LEU A 20 1.97 -3.46 5.18
N ASN A 21 1.48 -4.67 4.88
CA ASN A 21 2.09 -5.93 5.31
C ASN A 21 2.38 -5.95 6.84
N GLY A 22 1.49 -5.37 7.64
CA GLY A 22 1.65 -5.25 9.09
C GLY A 22 2.56 -4.12 9.58
N VAL A 23 3.15 -3.32 8.69
CA VAL A 23 4.00 -2.18 9.05
C VAL A 23 3.17 -0.89 9.03
N LEU A 24 3.15 -0.16 10.15
CA LEU A 24 2.45 1.13 10.28
C LEU A 24 3.02 2.17 9.30
N GLN A 25 2.13 2.77 8.51
CA GLN A 25 2.42 3.83 7.55
C GLN A 25 2.00 5.19 8.11
N ARG A 26 2.75 6.25 7.80
CA ARG A 26 2.47 7.61 8.30
C ARG A 26 1.79 8.49 7.24
N PRO A 27 0.65 9.14 7.55
CA PRO A 27 0.04 10.13 6.65
C PRO A 27 1.01 11.28 6.34
N GLY A 28 1.07 11.68 5.07
CA GLY A 28 1.94 12.75 4.57
C GLY A 28 3.42 12.36 4.38
N GLU A 29 3.86 11.20 4.89
CA GLU A 29 5.20 10.66 4.65
C GLU A 29 5.16 9.42 3.75
N ASP A 30 4.31 8.46 4.09
CA ASP A 30 4.22 7.17 3.39
C ASP A 30 2.97 7.10 2.47
N PHE A 31 1.91 7.84 2.78
CA PHE A 31 0.71 7.94 1.94
C PHE A 31 -0.03 9.27 2.11
N GLN A 32 -0.86 9.61 1.13
CA GLN A 32 -1.82 10.72 1.20
C GLN A 32 -3.26 10.19 1.09
N VAL A 33 -4.22 10.94 1.62
CA VAL A 33 -5.65 10.65 1.44
C VAL A 33 -6.23 11.62 0.42
N ILE A 34 -6.65 11.13 -0.74
CA ILE A 34 -7.17 11.96 -1.84
C ILE A 34 -8.51 11.36 -2.27
N ASP A 35 -9.61 12.10 -2.12
CA ASP A 35 -10.96 11.67 -2.53
C ASP A 35 -11.39 10.28 -2.03
N GLY A 36 -10.98 9.92 -0.80
CA GLY A 36 -11.26 8.61 -0.21
C GLY A 36 -10.31 7.49 -0.65
N TRP A 37 -9.20 7.83 -1.31
CA TRP A 37 -8.14 6.89 -1.69
C TRP A 37 -6.90 7.12 -0.85
N LEU A 38 -6.27 6.02 -0.44
CA LEU A 38 -4.91 6.01 0.05
C LEU A 38 -3.99 5.98 -1.16
N VAL A 39 -3.22 7.04 -1.38
CA VAL A 39 -2.29 7.17 -2.50
C VAL A 39 -0.86 7.09 -1.97
N PHE A 40 -0.09 6.12 -2.47
CA PHE A 40 1.27 5.85 -2.05
C PHE A 40 2.27 6.38 -3.09
N GLU A 41 3.19 7.23 -2.65
CA GLU A 41 4.24 7.80 -3.51
C GLU A 41 5.51 6.93 -3.44
N GLY A 42 5.92 6.40 -4.60
CA GLY A 42 7.11 5.53 -4.77
C GLY A 42 6.80 4.04 -4.90
N ASP A 43 7.76 3.25 -5.41
CA ASP A 43 7.80 1.80 -5.21
C ASP A 43 7.63 1.57 -3.70
N LEU A 44 6.50 1.00 -3.27
CA LEU A 44 6.17 0.68 -1.86
C LEU A 44 7.47 0.30 -1.12
N ARG A 45 8.03 1.26 -0.36
CA ARG A 45 9.48 1.35 -0.09
C ARG A 45 10.11 -0.01 0.19
N LYS A 46 10.74 -0.59 -0.84
CA LYS A 46 11.67 -1.74 -0.75
C LYS A 46 12.67 -1.55 0.39
N ASP A 47 13.00 -0.30 0.73
CA ASP A 47 13.97 0.04 1.76
C ASP A 47 13.47 -0.05 3.22
N LYS A 48 12.20 0.25 3.54
CA LYS A 48 11.69 0.06 4.92
C LYS A 48 11.47 -1.42 5.23
N ILE A 49 11.09 -2.19 4.20
CA ILE A 49 10.98 -3.66 4.25
C ILE A 49 12.36 -4.28 4.51
N SER A 50 13.44 -3.71 3.94
CA SER A 50 14.84 -4.08 4.25
C SER A 50 15.30 -3.69 5.65
N GLY A 51 14.60 -2.83 6.41
CA GLY A 51 14.95 -2.54 7.81
C GLY A 51 14.35 -3.56 8.78
N TRP A 52 13.06 -3.86 8.62
CA TRP A 52 12.31 -4.71 9.55
C TRP A 52 12.48 -6.21 9.29
N ARG A 53 12.72 -6.63 8.03
CA ARG A 53 12.96 -8.05 7.67
C ARG A 53 14.22 -8.64 8.29
N TRP A 54 15.21 -7.83 8.64
CA TRP A 54 16.39 -8.28 9.36
C TRP A 54 16.18 -8.30 10.87
N ALA A 55 15.24 -7.49 11.39
CA ALA A 55 14.95 -7.44 12.81
C ALA A 55 14.15 -8.66 13.31
N LEU A 56 13.40 -9.35 12.44
CA LEU A 56 12.56 -10.51 12.82
C LEU A 56 13.06 -11.90 12.39
N GLY A 57 14.22 -12.01 11.76
CA GLY A 57 14.88 -13.30 11.55
C GLY A 57 14.39 -14.10 10.33
N ALA A 58 15.33 -14.84 9.75
CA ALA A 58 15.18 -15.59 8.51
C ALA A 58 14.28 -16.83 8.64
N TRP A 59 13.22 -16.90 7.83
CA TRP A 59 12.65 -18.15 7.34
C TRP A 59 12.12 -17.98 5.92
N GLY A 60 12.68 -18.75 4.98
CA GLY A 60 12.02 -19.04 3.71
C GLY A 60 12.29 -18.04 2.59
N VAL A 61 13.22 -18.41 1.73
CA VAL A 61 13.37 -17.85 0.38
C VAL A 61 12.04 -18.01 -0.37
N GLY A 62 11.43 -16.90 -0.79
CA GLY A 62 10.22 -16.90 -1.60
C GLY A 62 10.12 -15.59 -2.38
N THR A 63 9.97 -15.70 -3.69
CA THR A 63 9.87 -14.59 -4.63
C THR A 63 8.53 -13.88 -4.47
N TYR A 64 8.44 -12.85 -3.63
CA TYR A 64 7.19 -12.12 -3.40
C TYR A 64 7.17 -10.82 -4.20
N ARG A 65 6.42 -10.82 -5.30
CA ARG A 65 6.12 -9.62 -6.09
C ARG A 65 4.64 -9.22 -6.09
N GLN A 66 3.74 -9.92 -5.39
CA GLN A 66 2.29 -9.67 -5.49
C GLN A 66 1.45 -9.85 -4.20
N ASP A 67 2.05 -10.11 -3.04
CA ASP A 67 1.29 -10.35 -1.79
C ASP A 67 1.15 -9.11 -0.89
N ASP A 68 1.32 -7.90 -1.44
CA ASP A 68 1.14 -6.68 -0.66
C ASP A 68 -0.31 -6.56 -0.19
N SER A 69 -0.51 -6.41 1.12
CA SER A 69 -1.81 -6.22 1.73
C SER A 69 -1.87 -4.92 2.53
N ILE A 70 -2.91 -4.13 2.30
CA ILE A 70 -3.19 -2.93 3.08
C ILE A 70 -4.32 -3.22 4.05
N ASP A 71 -4.06 -2.96 5.34
CA ASP A 71 -5.06 -3.03 6.38
C ASP A 71 -5.29 -1.63 6.98
N VAL A 72 -6.54 -1.28 7.22
CA VAL A 72 -6.93 0.01 7.80
C VAL A 72 -7.68 -0.22 9.09
N ARG A 73 -7.24 0.41 10.18
CA ARG A 73 -7.89 0.33 11.49
C ARG A 73 -8.46 1.68 11.88
N TRP A 74 -9.70 1.69 12.37
CA TRP A 74 -10.36 2.92 12.83
C TRP A 74 -11.33 2.62 13.97
N THR A 75 -11.86 3.69 14.55
CA THR A 75 -12.98 3.63 15.50
C THR A 75 -14.27 4.01 14.78
N ARG A 76 -15.28 3.14 14.83
CA ARG A 76 -16.61 3.44 14.28
C ARG A 76 -17.28 4.58 15.05
N ALA A 77 -18.34 5.14 14.47
CA ALA A 77 -19.13 6.20 15.10
C ALA A 77 -19.74 5.79 16.45
N ASP A 78 -19.93 4.48 16.69
CA ASP A 78 -20.42 3.92 17.96
C ASP A 78 -19.32 3.69 19.00
N GLY A 79 -18.07 4.04 18.69
CA GLY A 79 -16.91 3.83 19.57
C GLY A 79 -16.27 2.44 19.48
N SER A 80 -16.83 1.52 18.69
CA SER A 80 -16.24 0.19 18.52
C SER A 80 -15.02 0.20 17.59
N PRO A 81 -13.99 -0.63 17.85
CA PRO A 81 -12.88 -0.79 16.94
C PRO A 81 -13.30 -1.52 15.65
N ALA A 82 -12.71 -1.12 14.53
CA ALA A 82 -12.93 -1.71 13.23
C ALA A 82 -11.62 -1.90 12.48
N VAL A 83 -11.61 -2.88 11.58
CA VAL A 83 -10.52 -3.12 10.64
C VAL A 83 -11.10 -3.49 9.29
N ALA A 84 -10.48 -2.99 8.23
CA ALA A 84 -10.67 -3.43 6.86
C ALA A 84 -9.34 -4.03 6.43
N GLU A 85 -9.34 -5.32 6.15
CA GLU A 85 -8.13 -6.08 5.84
C GLU A 85 -8.03 -6.29 4.33
N ARG A 86 -6.79 -6.38 3.83
CA ARG A 86 -6.49 -6.72 2.44
C ARG A 86 -7.26 -5.85 1.43
N LEU A 87 -7.20 -4.54 1.62
CA LEU A 87 -7.72 -3.60 0.63
C LEU A 87 -7.07 -3.86 -0.73
N GLU A 88 -7.86 -3.78 -1.78
CA GLU A 88 -7.40 -3.94 -3.15
C GLU A 88 -6.40 -2.83 -3.49
N ILE A 89 -5.23 -3.23 -3.99
CA ILE A 89 -4.18 -2.33 -4.42
C ILE A 89 -4.25 -2.20 -5.94
N VAL A 90 -4.46 -0.98 -6.42
CA VAL A 90 -4.46 -0.64 -7.84
C VAL A 90 -3.13 0.00 -8.19
N SER A 91 -2.47 -0.52 -9.21
CA SER A 91 -1.28 0.09 -9.82
C SER A 91 -1.70 1.29 -10.68
N LEU A 92 -1.09 2.45 -10.44
CA LEU A 92 -1.34 3.68 -11.20
C LEU A 92 -0.38 3.85 -12.39
N ASP A 93 0.53 2.90 -12.57
CA ASP A 93 1.61 2.84 -13.54
C ASP A 93 1.30 1.96 -14.78
N GLU A 94 0.06 1.50 -14.97
CA GLU A 94 -0.38 0.86 -16.22
C GLU A 94 -0.59 1.89 -17.36
N GLU A 95 0.48 2.55 -17.78
CA GLU A 95 0.66 2.88 -19.20
C GLU A 95 1.19 1.61 -19.89
N GLY A 96 0.43 1.08 -20.86
CA GLY A 96 0.69 -0.18 -21.56
C GLY A 96 2.06 -0.26 -22.27
N PRO A 97 2.39 -1.41 -22.90
CA PRO A 97 3.74 -1.71 -23.37
C PRO A 97 4.23 -0.66 -24.37
N THR A 98 5.06 0.26 -23.90
CA THR A 98 5.91 1.09 -24.73
C THR A 98 7.18 0.28 -25.01
N ASP A 99 7.09 -0.72 -25.89
CA ASP A 99 8.20 -1.07 -26.79
C ASP A 99 7.74 -2.06 -27.87
N ALA A 100 7.27 -1.53 -29.01
CA ALA A 100 7.09 -2.32 -30.23
C ALA A 100 7.30 -1.46 -31.49
N ALA A 101 8.13 -0.41 -31.42
CA ALA A 101 8.27 0.53 -32.54
C ALA A 101 9.69 0.95 -32.91
N ASP A 102 10.76 0.44 -32.27
CA ASP A 102 12.12 0.85 -32.63
C ASP A 102 13.09 -0.35 -32.73
N GLU A 103 12.80 -1.30 -33.63
CA GLU A 103 13.84 -2.16 -34.21
C GLU A 103 13.40 -2.74 -35.56
N ALA A 104 13.10 -1.85 -36.49
CA ALA A 104 13.00 -2.19 -37.90
C ALA A 104 13.47 -1.00 -38.75
N ARG A 105 14.78 -0.72 -38.70
CA ARG A 105 15.43 0.04 -39.78
C ARG A 105 16.89 -0.31 -39.95
#